data_AF-A0A383VP53-F1
#
_entry.id   AF-A0A383VP53-F1
#
_cell.length_a   1.000
_cell.length_b   1.000
_cell.length_c   1.000
_cell.angle_alpha   90.00
_cell.angle_beta   90.00
_cell.angle_gamma   90.00
#
_symmetry.space_group_name_H-M   'P 1'
#
loop_
_entity.id
_entity.type
_entity.pdbx_description
1 polymer ?
#
loop_
_entity_poly.entity_id
_entity_poly.type
_entity_poly.pdbx_seq_one_letter_code
_entity_poly.pdbx_strand_id
1 'polypeptide(L)'
;MHSSADGNEELSVEDYRLTPSAILQYIIDPRQQQHKHYILQACSKDGFLLEQLPPACRNDKDIVLAAVKASGSALQFASTALKADKAVVAAAIHSDPFALEYACRNLKNNPQVVLQAVRKDAATLQLADPRLFSDAEFMLAAVAADATAATRAAPALLTDAGWRAAALKANDAVAHYFLSSEFFPGLPGEGPAAGGSSDQP
;
A
#
# COMPACT_ATOMS: atom_id res chain seq x y z
N MET A 1 -53.94 32.49 14.64
CA MET A 1 -53.94 31.29 13.76
C MET A 1 -52.49 31.04 13.41
N HIS A 2 -51.89 30.00 14.00
CA HIS A 2 -50.46 29.71 13.89
C HIS A 2 -50.18 29.13 12.50
N SER A 3 -49.21 29.74 11.81
CA SER A 3 -48.67 29.29 10.53
C SER A 3 -47.77 28.08 10.78
N SER A 4 -48.23 26.89 10.39
CA SER A 4 -47.40 25.69 10.28
C SER A 4 -46.97 25.55 8.83
N ALA A 5 -45.77 26.05 8.53
CA ALA A 5 -45.02 25.65 7.36
C ALA A 5 -43.89 24.73 7.84
N ASP A 6 -44.20 23.45 7.99
CA ASP A 6 -43.17 22.40 8.04
C ASP A 6 -42.53 22.36 6.65
N GLY A 7 -41.46 23.14 6.48
CA GLY A 7 -40.58 23.13 5.32
C GLY A 7 -39.67 21.92 5.38
N ASN A 8 -40.23 20.72 5.21
CA ASN A 8 -39.49 19.52 4.88
C ASN A 8 -39.62 19.30 3.37
N GLU A 9 -38.92 20.13 2.58
CA GLU A 9 -38.65 19.81 1.18
C GLU A 9 -37.64 18.66 1.17
N GLU A 10 -38.19 17.45 1.15
CA GLU A 10 -37.47 16.20 0.93
C GLU A 10 -36.94 16.22 -0.51
N LEU A 11 -35.76 16.82 -0.70
CA LEU A 11 -35.10 16.92 -2.00
C LEU A 11 -34.78 15.52 -2.52
N SER A 12 -35.46 15.17 -3.61
CA SER A 12 -35.36 13.87 -4.25
C SER A 12 -33.93 13.59 -4.71
N VAL A 13 -33.61 12.31 -4.79
CA VAL A 13 -32.32 11.73 -5.18
C VAL A 13 -31.88 12.15 -6.60
N GLU A 14 -32.68 12.93 -7.35
CA GLU A 14 -32.40 13.35 -8.73
C GLU A 14 -31.64 14.68 -8.86
N ASP A 15 -31.45 15.44 -7.77
CA ASP A 15 -30.72 16.72 -7.79
C ASP A 15 -29.18 16.60 -7.73
N TYR A 16 -28.61 15.45 -8.12
CA TYR A 16 -27.16 15.16 -8.17
C TYR A 16 -26.32 16.03 -9.15
N ARG A 17 -26.82 17.20 -9.57
CA ARG A 17 -25.97 18.30 -10.09
C ARG A 17 -25.34 19.13 -8.96
N LEU A 18 -25.33 18.62 -7.74
CA LEU A 18 -24.58 19.22 -6.63
C LEU A 18 -23.08 19.07 -6.92
N THR A 19 -22.45 20.19 -7.28
CA THR A 19 -20.99 20.29 -7.37
C THR A 19 -20.37 19.90 -6.02
N PRO A 20 -19.10 19.44 -5.99
CA PRO A 20 -18.39 19.20 -4.73
C PRO A 20 -18.50 20.40 -3.76
N SER A 21 -18.51 21.64 -4.27
CA SER A 21 -18.76 22.86 -3.49
C SER A 21 -20.14 22.93 -2.83
N ALA A 22 -21.20 22.46 -3.48
CA ALA A 22 -22.55 22.48 -2.90
C ALA A 22 -22.71 21.41 -1.81
N ILE A 23 -22.09 20.24 -1.98
CA ILE A 23 -21.99 19.20 -0.95
C ILE A 23 -21.23 19.74 0.26
N LEU A 24 -20.12 20.47 0.06
CA LEU A 24 -19.37 21.12 1.13
C LEU A 24 -20.17 22.19 1.88
N GLN A 25 -20.97 23.00 1.19
CA GLN A 25 -21.86 23.98 1.85
C GLN A 25 -22.92 23.31 2.72
N TYR A 26 -23.46 22.17 2.28
CA TYR A 26 -24.47 21.42 3.02
C TYR A 26 -23.87 20.69 4.25
N ILE A 27 -22.67 20.12 4.11
CA ILE A 27 -21.98 19.38 5.18
C ILE A 27 -21.64 20.26 6.41
N ILE A 28 -21.50 21.58 6.23
CA ILE A 28 -21.02 22.50 7.27
C ILE A 28 -22.14 22.99 8.21
N ASP A 29 -23.44 22.76 7.96
CA ASP A 29 -24.49 23.16 8.92
C ASP A 29 -24.58 22.19 10.12
N PRO A 30 -24.17 22.57 11.34
CA PRO A 30 -24.13 21.67 12.50
C PRO A 30 -25.51 21.20 13.00
N ARG A 31 -26.62 21.61 12.38
CA ARG A 31 -27.99 21.34 12.85
C ARG A 31 -28.64 20.05 12.33
N GLN A 32 -28.04 19.37 11.34
CA GLN A 32 -28.69 18.25 10.66
C GLN A 32 -27.99 16.92 10.99
N GLN A 33 -28.72 15.99 11.63
CA GLN A 33 -28.19 14.67 12.00
C GLN A 33 -27.94 13.73 10.80
N GLN A 34 -28.42 14.07 9.59
CA GLN A 34 -28.28 13.25 8.39
C GLN A 34 -26.94 13.44 7.64
N HIS A 35 -26.07 14.33 8.08
CA HIS A 35 -24.85 14.71 7.35
C HIS A 35 -23.88 13.57 7.08
N LYS A 36 -23.70 12.66 8.04
CA LYS A 36 -22.76 11.54 7.88
C LYS A 36 -23.18 10.60 6.73
N HIS A 37 -24.47 10.38 6.52
CA HIS A 37 -24.95 9.51 5.44
C HIS A 37 -24.58 10.06 4.05
N TYR A 38 -24.82 11.34 3.80
CA TYR A 38 -24.46 11.98 2.53
C TYR A 38 -22.94 12.04 2.32
N ILE A 39 -22.17 12.32 3.38
CA ILE A 39 -20.70 12.28 3.31
C ILE A 39 -20.22 10.87 2.93
N LEU A 40 -20.77 9.83 3.58
CA LEU A 40 -20.43 8.44 3.27
C LEU A 40 -20.76 8.11 1.81
N GLN A 41 -21.95 8.49 1.32
CA GLN A 41 -22.32 8.27 -0.07
C GLN A 41 -21.38 9.02 -1.03
N ALA A 42 -21.07 10.29 -0.76
CA ALA A 42 -20.17 11.08 -1.60
C ALA A 42 -18.76 10.48 -1.63
N CYS A 43 -18.17 10.18 -0.47
CA CYS A 43 -16.85 9.55 -0.37
C CYS A 43 -16.81 8.14 -0.99
N SER A 44 -17.93 7.42 -1.02
CA SER A 44 -18.00 6.11 -1.70
C SER A 44 -17.97 6.20 -3.22
N LYS A 45 -18.34 7.37 -3.78
CA LYS A 45 -18.28 7.63 -5.24
C LYS A 45 -16.94 8.25 -5.64
N ASP A 46 -16.40 9.13 -4.80
CA ASP A 46 -15.11 9.78 -5.00
C ASP A 46 -14.35 9.90 -3.66
N GLY A 47 -13.31 9.09 -3.51
CA GLY A 47 -12.50 9.05 -2.29
C GLY A 47 -11.68 10.32 -2.06
N PHE A 48 -11.35 11.07 -3.10
CA PHE A 48 -10.52 12.27 -3.00
C PHE A 48 -11.25 13.45 -2.37
N LEU A 49 -12.60 13.41 -2.28
CA LEU A 49 -13.39 14.39 -1.53
C LEU A 49 -12.95 14.50 -0.05
N LEU A 50 -12.33 13.47 0.50
CA LEU A 50 -11.77 13.48 1.85
C LEU A 50 -10.80 14.66 2.08
N GLU A 51 -10.09 15.12 1.05
CA GLU A 51 -9.21 16.30 1.09
C GLU A 51 -9.95 17.59 1.44
N GLN A 52 -11.22 17.70 1.03
CA GLN A 52 -12.00 18.93 1.19
C GLN A 52 -12.82 18.94 2.49
N LEU A 53 -13.00 17.77 3.11
CA LEU A 53 -13.76 17.64 4.34
C LEU A 53 -13.02 18.24 5.55
N PRO A 54 -13.74 18.68 6.59
CA PRO A 54 -13.12 19.19 7.81
C PRO A 54 -12.34 18.08 8.56
N PRO A 55 -11.38 18.45 9.43
CA PRO A 55 -10.55 17.48 10.16
C PRO A 55 -11.34 16.41 10.94
N ALA A 56 -12.51 16.76 11.47
CA ALA A 56 -13.38 15.82 12.16
C ALA A 56 -13.79 14.63 11.27
N CYS A 57 -14.11 14.88 10.00
CA CYS A 57 -14.47 13.84 9.03
C CYS A 57 -13.25 13.01 8.60
N ARG A 58 -12.07 13.64 8.46
CA ARG A 58 -10.81 12.92 8.17
C ARG A 58 -10.32 12.05 9.32
N ASN A 59 -10.90 12.24 10.50
CA ASN A 59 -10.68 11.40 11.68
C ASN A 59 -11.86 10.44 11.96
N ASP A 60 -12.95 10.51 11.18
CA ASP A 60 -14.05 9.57 11.28
C ASP A 60 -13.73 8.31 10.47
N LYS A 61 -13.65 7.18 11.18
CA LYS A 61 -13.24 5.91 10.59
C LYS A 61 -14.17 5.44 9.47
N ASP A 62 -15.47 5.65 9.57
CA ASP A 62 -16.42 5.15 8.57
C ASP A 62 -16.32 5.98 7.29
N ILE A 63 -16.19 7.30 7.42
CA ILE A 63 -16.00 8.22 6.29
C ILE A 63 -14.69 7.90 5.57
N VAL A 64 -13.59 7.73 6.31
CA VAL A 64 -12.31 7.36 5.73
C VAL A 64 -12.37 5.98 5.08
N LEU A 65 -13.04 4.99 5.70
CA LEU A 65 -13.21 3.67 5.10
C LEU A 65 -14.01 3.73 3.79
N ALA A 66 -15.05 4.55 3.70
CA ALA A 66 -15.78 4.75 2.45
C ALA A 66 -14.86 5.37 1.37
N ALA A 67 -14.09 6.40 1.74
CA ALA A 67 -13.16 7.07 0.84
C ALA A 67 -12.05 6.14 0.31
N VAL A 68 -11.35 5.41 1.20
CA VAL A 68 -10.22 4.55 0.79
C VAL A 68 -10.67 3.31 0.02
N LYS A 69 -11.93 2.87 0.17
CA LYS A 69 -12.49 1.80 -0.67
C LYS A 69 -12.74 2.29 -2.09
N ALA A 70 -13.18 3.54 -2.25
CA ALA A 70 -13.37 4.16 -3.56
C ALA A 70 -12.04 4.51 -4.23
N SER A 71 -11.06 5.00 -3.46
CA SER A 71 -9.72 5.35 -3.96
C SER A 71 -8.69 5.15 -2.85
N GLY A 72 -7.89 4.07 -2.89
CA GLY A 72 -6.96 3.73 -1.80
C GLY A 72 -5.98 4.85 -1.45
N SER A 73 -5.50 5.59 -2.44
CA SER A 73 -4.65 6.78 -2.25
C SER A 73 -5.29 7.93 -1.47
N ALA A 74 -6.62 7.92 -1.23
CA ALA A 74 -7.29 8.88 -0.34
C ALA A 74 -6.80 8.77 1.12
N LEU A 75 -6.14 7.67 1.49
CA LEU A 75 -5.50 7.50 2.79
C LEU A 75 -4.55 8.65 3.14
N GLN A 76 -3.97 9.33 2.14
CA GLN A 76 -3.10 10.49 2.34
C GLN A 76 -3.77 11.64 3.10
N PHE A 77 -5.10 11.78 3.03
CA PHE A 77 -5.85 12.85 3.71
C PHE A 77 -6.39 12.43 5.08
N ALA A 78 -6.36 11.14 5.42
CA ALA A 78 -6.81 10.64 6.70
C ALA A 78 -5.95 11.17 7.86
N SER A 79 -6.52 11.18 9.07
CA SER A 79 -5.79 11.52 10.28
C SER A 79 -4.60 10.59 10.52
N THR A 80 -3.61 11.06 11.27
CA THR A 80 -2.44 10.26 11.65
C THR A 80 -2.82 8.98 12.39
N ALA A 81 -3.88 9.04 13.21
CA ALA A 81 -4.42 7.88 13.91
C ALA A 81 -4.97 6.83 12.93
N LEU A 82 -5.74 7.25 11.91
CA LEU A 82 -6.31 6.32 10.93
C LEU A 82 -5.28 5.80 9.92
N LYS A 83 -4.22 6.57 9.62
CA LYS A 83 -3.03 6.07 8.89
C LYS A 83 -2.26 4.98 9.66
N ALA A 84 -2.48 4.86 10.97
CA ALA A 84 -1.95 3.80 11.82
C ALA A 84 -2.97 2.68 12.10
N ASP A 85 -4.22 2.82 11.66
CA ASP A 85 -5.25 1.80 11.82
C ASP A 85 -5.08 0.72 10.74
N LYS A 86 -4.72 -0.48 11.19
CA LYS A 86 -4.46 -1.61 10.29
C LYS A 86 -5.65 -1.95 9.39
N ALA A 87 -6.89 -1.81 9.86
CA ALA A 87 -8.07 -2.14 9.06
C ALA A 87 -8.31 -1.09 7.97
N VAL A 88 -8.10 0.19 8.28
CA VAL A 88 -8.19 1.28 7.29
C VAL A 88 -7.10 1.14 6.23
N VAL A 89 -5.86 0.91 6.64
CA VAL A 89 -4.73 0.73 5.72
C VAL A 89 -4.91 -0.52 4.86
N ALA A 90 -5.37 -1.63 5.42
CA ALA A 90 -5.66 -2.83 4.64
C ALA A 90 -6.77 -2.61 3.61
N ALA A 91 -7.82 -1.86 3.95
CA ALA A 91 -8.87 -1.49 3.00
C ALA A 91 -8.32 -0.58 1.88
N ALA A 92 -7.43 0.36 2.21
CA ALA A 92 -6.76 1.21 1.24
C ALA A 92 -5.87 0.41 0.28
N ILE A 93 -5.02 -0.49 0.80
CA ILE A 93 -4.16 -1.41 0.02
C ILE A 93 -5.00 -2.31 -0.88
N HIS A 94 -6.16 -2.76 -0.38
CA HIS A 94 -7.08 -3.56 -1.17
C HIS A 94 -7.62 -2.78 -2.38
N SER A 95 -7.87 -1.48 -2.26
CA SER A 95 -8.28 -0.63 -3.39
C SER A 95 -7.09 -0.30 -4.31
N ASP A 96 -5.98 0.16 -3.71
CA ASP A 96 -4.75 0.57 -4.39
C ASP A 96 -3.53 0.13 -3.56
N PRO A 97 -2.69 -0.81 -4.04
CA PRO A 97 -1.60 -1.34 -3.25
C PRO A 97 -0.52 -0.29 -2.92
N PHE A 98 -0.39 0.79 -3.70
CA PHE A 98 0.53 1.89 -3.42
C PHE A 98 0.07 2.78 -2.27
N ALA A 99 -1.18 2.64 -1.80
CA ALA A 99 -1.67 3.33 -0.61
C ALA A 99 -0.84 3.03 0.66
N LEU A 100 -0.05 1.93 0.67
CA LEU A 100 0.96 1.66 1.69
C LEU A 100 1.90 2.84 1.92
N GLU A 101 2.17 3.67 0.90
CA GLU A 101 3.00 4.87 1.00
C GLU A 101 2.48 5.86 2.05
N TYR A 102 1.16 5.93 2.24
CA TYR A 102 0.53 6.86 3.18
C TYR A 102 0.32 6.28 4.57
N ALA A 103 0.58 4.98 4.75
CA ALA A 103 0.49 4.33 6.05
C ALA A 103 1.57 4.85 7.02
N CYS A 104 1.31 4.72 8.32
CA CYS A 104 2.30 5.08 9.33
C CYS A 104 3.53 4.16 9.25
N ARG A 105 4.68 4.65 9.73
CA ARG A 105 5.95 3.91 9.70
C ARG A 105 5.87 2.53 10.34
N ASN A 106 5.10 2.37 11.41
CA ASN A 106 4.94 1.09 12.10
C ASN A 106 4.27 0.03 11.21
N LEU A 107 3.31 0.44 10.36
CA LEU A 107 2.65 -0.46 9.42
C LEU A 107 3.52 -0.75 8.19
N LYS A 108 4.33 0.21 7.74
CA LYS A 108 5.37 -0.03 6.72
C LYS A 108 6.46 -1.01 7.17
N ASN A 109 6.62 -1.21 8.49
CA ASN A 109 7.49 -2.22 9.09
C ASN A 109 6.71 -3.46 9.57
N ASN A 110 5.44 -3.60 9.21
CA ASN A 110 4.64 -4.77 9.58
C ASN A 110 4.67 -5.80 8.44
N PRO A 111 5.30 -6.98 8.62
CA PRO A 111 5.44 -7.98 7.56
C PRO A 111 4.10 -8.34 6.90
N GLN A 112 3.04 -8.49 7.69
CA GLN A 112 1.73 -8.90 7.20
C GLN A 112 1.06 -7.83 6.34
N VAL A 113 1.16 -6.56 6.73
CA VAL A 113 0.58 -5.45 5.95
C VAL A 113 1.36 -5.22 4.66
N VAL A 114 2.70 -5.27 4.71
CA VAL A 114 3.53 -5.10 3.52
C VAL A 114 3.33 -6.26 2.54
N LEU A 115 3.26 -7.51 3.01
CA LEU A 115 3.00 -8.67 2.13
C LEU A 115 1.62 -8.59 1.45
N GLN A 116 0.62 -7.97 2.07
CA GLN A 116 -0.67 -7.73 1.41
C GLN A 116 -0.52 -6.82 0.18
N ALA A 117 0.31 -5.77 0.27
CA ALA A 117 0.59 -4.88 -0.86
C ALA A 117 1.46 -5.59 -1.92
N VAL A 118 2.53 -6.26 -1.51
CA VAL A 118 3.49 -6.95 -2.39
C VAL A 118 2.81 -8.03 -3.24
N ARG A 119 1.86 -8.78 -2.66
CA ARG A 119 1.09 -9.79 -3.40
C ARG A 119 0.19 -9.22 -4.48
N LYS A 120 -0.18 -7.94 -4.38
CA LYS A 120 -0.97 -7.26 -5.41
C LYS A 120 -0.07 -6.61 -6.45
N ASP A 121 1.02 -5.99 -6.00
CA ASP A 121 2.03 -5.39 -6.86
C ASP A 121 3.39 -5.42 -6.14
N ALA A 122 4.33 -6.18 -6.71
CA ALA A 122 5.67 -6.37 -6.16
C ALA A 122 6.46 -5.06 -6.02
N ALA A 123 6.19 -4.07 -6.87
CA ALA A 123 6.85 -2.77 -6.81
C ALA A 123 6.60 -2.05 -5.49
N THR A 124 5.50 -2.36 -4.78
CA THR A 124 5.21 -1.80 -3.46
C THR A 124 6.21 -2.19 -2.38
N LEU A 125 7.03 -3.23 -2.60
CA LEU A 125 8.14 -3.58 -1.71
C LEU A 125 9.12 -2.41 -1.52
N GLN A 126 9.22 -1.50 -2.50
CA GLN A 126 10.05 -0.29 -2.37
C GLN A 126 9.56 0.66 -1.24
N LEU A 127 8.27 0.58 -0.87
CA LEU A 127 7.64 1.39 0.17
C LEU A 127 7.81 0.81 1.58
N ALA A 128 8.28 -0.44 1.69
CA ALA A 128 8.50 -1.12 2.94
C ALA A 128 9.65 -0.50 3.75
N ASP A 129 9.59 -0.62 5.08
CA ASP A 129 10.71 -0.24 5.93
C ASP A 129 11.90 -1.18 5.66
N PRO A 130 13.11 -0.67 5.37
CA PRO A 130 14.26 -1.51 5.01
C PRO A 130 14.67 -2.54 6.07
N ARG A 131 14.24 -2.38 7.32
CA ARG A 131 14.47 -3.38 8.38
C ARG A 131 13.84 -4.74 8.04
N LEU A 132 12.78 -4.77 7.22
CA LEU A 132 12.16 -6.01 6.76
C LEU A 132 13.05 -6.80 5.78
N PHE A 133 14.01 -6.16 5.12
CA PHE A 133 14.85 -6.84 4.12
C PHE A 133 15.88 -7.80 4.71
N SER A 134 16.10 -7.72 6.03
CA SER A 134 16.91 -8.68 6.78
C SER A 134 16.08 -9.83 7.38
N ASP A 135 14.75 -9.76 7.30
CA ASP A 135 13.85 -10.81 7.78
C ASP A 135 13.76 -11.92 6.72
N ALA A 136 14.35 -13.07 7.03
CA ALA A 136 14.43 -14.22 6.15
C ALA A 136 13.04 -14.74 5.74
N GLU A 137 12.10 -14.84 6.68
CA GLU A 137 10.76 -15.38 6.44
C GLU A 137 9.93 -14.42 5.60
N PHE A 138 9.96 -13.12 5.93
CA PHE A 138 9.31 -12.10 5.15
C PHE A 138 9.85 -12.05 3.71
N MET A 139 11.18 -12.06 3.54
CA MET A 139 11.79 -12.01 2.20
C MET A 139 11.51 -13.27 1.39
N LEU A 140 11.43 -14.45 2.01
CA LEU A 140 10.97 -15.66 1.30
C LEU A 140 9.52 -15.52 0.84
N ALA A 141 8.63 -14.99 1.70
CA ALA A 141 7.25 -14.75 1.32
C ALA A 141 7.10 -13.70 0.22
N ALA A 142 7.97 -12.68 0.20
CA ALA A 142 8.01 -11.67 -0.85
C ALA A 142 8.54 -12.25 -2.17
N VAL A 143 9.60 -13.07 -2.13
CA VAL A 143 10.13 -13.80 -3.31
C VAL A 143 9.12 -14.79 -3.88
N ALA A 144 8.39 -15.48 -3.01
CA ALA A 144 7.30 -16.36 -3.41
C ALA A 144 6.18 -15.60 -4.16
N ALA A 145 5.97 -14.33 -3.84
CA ALA A 145 5.02 -13.48 -4.57
C ALA A 145 5.62 -12.95 -5.87
N ASP A 146 6.89 -12.52 -5.86
CA ASP A 146 7.59 -12.02 -7.04
C ASP A 146 9.12 -12.15 -6.88
N ALA A 147 9.78 -12.72 -7.89
CA ALA A 147 11.21 -13.02 -7.85
C ALA A 147 12.10 -11.76 -7.74
N THR A 148 11.64 -10.61 -8.25
CA THR A 148 12.38 -9.33 -8.15
C THR A 148 12.57 -8.90 -6.71
N ALA A 149 11.75 -9.39 -5.77
CA ALA A 149 11.90 -9.09 -4.35
C ALA A 149 13.28 -9.49 -3.79
N ALA A 150 13.92 -10.51 -4.36
CA ALA A 150 15.28 -10.91 -3.95
C ALA A 150 16.29 -9.78 -4.10
N THR A 151 16.09 -8.87 -5.05
CA THR A 151 16.98 -7.71 -5.27
C THR A 151 17.01 -6.73 -4.09
N ARG A 152 16.01 -6.77 -3.21
CA ARG A 152 15.90 -5.94 -2.02
C ARG A 152 16.44 -6.62 -0.77
N ALA A 153 16.67 -7.93 -0.80
CA ALA A 153 17.12 -8.69 0.37
C ALA A 153 18.48 -8.20 0.87
N ALA A 154 18.68 -8.24 2.19
CA ALA A 154 19.94 -7.86 2.79
C ALA A 154 21.09 -8.79 2.33
N PRO A 155 22.33 -8.27 2.18
CA PRO A 155 23.47 -9.07 1.72
C PRO A 155 23.70 -10.36 2.52
N ALA A 156 23.42 -10.35 3.82
CA ALA A 156 23.52 -11.53 4.68
C ALA A 156 22.58 -12.68 4.26
N LEU A 157 21.37 -12.38 3.75
CA LEU A 157 20.45 -13.41 3.25
C LEU A 157 20.92 -13.96 1.90
N LEU A 158 21.52 -13.11 1.07
CA LEU A 158 21.97 -13.49 -0.27
C LEU A 158 23.22 -14.36 -0.24
N THR A 159 24.05 -14.27 0.80
CA THR A 159 25.17 -15.19 1.00
C THR A 159 24.77 -16.49 1.68
N ASP A 160 23.64 -16.52 2.40
CA ASP A 160 23.10 -17.71 3.04
C ASP A 160 22.64 -18.74 1.99
N ALA A 161 23.30 -19.91 1.97
CA ALA A 161 22.99 -20.98 1.03
C ALA A 161 21.63 -21.65 1.32
N GLY A 162 21.23 -21.74 2.59
CA GLY A 162 19.95 -22.31 3.00
C GLY A 162 18.79 -21.41 2.58
N TRP A 163 18.92 -20.10 2.79
CA TRP A 163 17.94 -19.11 2.34
C TRP A 163 17.81 -19.11 0.82
N ARG A 164 18.91 -19.10 0.07
CA ARG A 164 18.88 -19.17 -1.41
C ARG A 164 18.20 -20.45 -1.91
N ALA A 165 18.48 -21.60 -1.31
CA ALA A 165 17.84 -22.86 -1.67
C ALA A 165 16.32 -22.82 -1.39
N ALA A 166 15.91 -22.22 -0.27
CA ALA A 166 14.50 -22.01 0.05
C ALA A 166 13.83 -21.02 -0.92
N ALA A 167 14.52 -19.94 -1.30
CA ALA A 167 14.03 -18.94 -2.25
C ALA A 167 13.81 -19.57 -3.64
N LEU A 168 14.78 -20.35 -4.15
CA LEU A 168 14.65 -21.10 -5.41
C LEU A 168 13.48 -22.09 -5.37
N LYS A 169 13.26 -22.74 -4.23
CA LYS A 169 12.12 -23.64 -4.05
C LYS A 169 10.78 -22.90 -4.04
N ALA A 170 10.75 -21.67 -3.52
CA ALA A 170 9.56 -20.85 -3.45
C ALA A 170 9.21 -20.20 -4.79
N ASN A 171 10.21 -19.77 -5.56
CA ASN A 171 10.08 -19.15 -6.87
C ASN A 171 11.37 -19.37 -7.67
N ASP A 172 11.34 -20.25 -8.67
CA ASP A 172 12.51 -20.64 -9.46
C ASP A 172 13.05 -19.51 -10.35
N ALA A 173 12.19 -18.55 -10.74
CA ALA A 173 12.59 -17.35 -11.47
C ALA A 173 13.60 -16.48 -10.69
N VAL A 174 13.73 -16.69 -9.37
CA VAL A 174 14.75 -16.01 -8.56
C VAL A 174 16.18 -16.34 -8.99
N ALA A 175 16.38 -17.48 -9.68
CA ALA A 175 17.68 -17.92 -10.17
C ALA A 175 18.40 -16.84 -11.00
N HIS A 176 17.66 -16.08 -11.82
CA HIS A 176 18.22 -15.00 -12.64
C HIS A 176 18.89 -13.90 -11.80
N TYR A 177 18.40 -13.64 -10.58
CA TYR A 177 18.93 -12.58 -9.70
C TYR A 177 20.09 -13.06 -8.84
N PHE A 178 20.25 -14.37 -8.64
CA PHE A 178 21.41 -14.93 -7.94
C PHE A 178 22.63 -15.10 -8.85
N LEU A 179 22.42 -15.18 -10.16
CA LEU A 179 23.49 -15.37 -11.15
C LEU A 179 24.03 -14.06 -11.71
N SER A 180 23.39 -12.92 -11.45
CA SER A 180 23.94 -11.63 -11.87
C SER A 180 25.16 -11.25 -11.03
N SER A 181 26.25 -10.86 -11.72
CA SER A 181 27.54 -10.51 -11.11
C SER A 181 27.48 -9.31 -10.15
N GLU A 182 26.36 -8.57 -10.15
CA GLU A 182 26.10 -7.46 -9.23
C GLU A 182 25.95 -7.90 -7.77
N PHE A 183 25.59 -9.15 -7.51
CA PHE A 183 25.34 -9.66 -6.15
C PHE A 183 26.55 -10.33 -5.49
N PHE A 184 27.60 -10.64 -6.24
CA PHE A 184 28.80 -11.30 -5.74
C PHE A 184 30.09 -10.65 -6.27
N PRO A 185 30.45 -9.44 -5.80
CA PRO A 185 31.76 -8.89 -6.11
C PRO A 185 32.83 -9.71 -5.38
N GLY A 186 33.47 -10.63 -6.09
CA GLY A 186 34.64 -11.38 -5.60
C GLY A 186 34.48 -12.88 -5.37
N LEU A 187 33.60 -13.58 -6.09
CA LEU A 187 33.73 -15.04 -6.22
C LEU A 187 35.07 -15.37 -6.92
N PRO A 188 36.01 -16.09 -6.27
CA PRO A 188 37.24 -16.53 -6.92
C PRO A 188 36.87 -17.71 -7.84
N GLY A 189 36.61 -17.45 -9.12
CA GLY A 189 36.12 -18.53 -9.99
C GLY A 189 36.17 -18.31 -11.49
N GLU A 190 36.45 -17.12 -12.01
CA GLU A 190 36.65 -16.91 -13.45
C GLU A 190 37.89 -16.04 -13.70
N GLY A 191 39.05 -16.57 -13.31
CA GLY A 191 40.29 -16.22 -13.98
C GLY A 191 40.36 -16.99 -15.31
N PRO A 192 40.84 -16.39 -16.42
CA PRO A 192 41.05 -17.14 -17.64
C PRO A 192 41.97 -18.33 -17.33
N ALA A 193 41.54 -19.53 -17.69
CA ALA A 193 42.27 -20.77 -17.50
C ALA A 193 43.76 -20.58 -17.82
N ALA A 194 44.61 -20.78 -16.81
CA ALA A 194 46.03 -20.92 -17.02
C ALA A 194 46.25 -22.17 -17.88
N GLY A 195 46.29 -21.98 -19.20
CA GLY A 195 46.71 -22.99 -20.16
C GLY A 195 48.18 -23.28 -19.94
N GLY A 196 48.46 -24.30 -19.14
CA GLY A 196 49.78 -24.88 -18.96
C GLY A 196 50.30 -25.43 -20.28
N SER A 197 51.52 -25.01 -20.61
CA SER A 197 52.60 -25.81 -21.21
C SER A 197 52.23 -26.93 -22.18
N SER A 198 52.64 -26.77 -23.43
CA SER A 198 53.14 -27.88 -24.24
C SER A 198 54.46 -27.48 -24.86
N ASP A 199 55.53 -27.91 -24.18
CA ASP A 199 56.89 -28.00 -24.71
C ASP A 199 56.92 -29.01 -25.87
N GLN A 200 57.53 -28.58 -26.98
CA GLN A 200 58.48 -29.33 -27.82
C GLN A 200 57.98 -30.50 -28.71
N PRO A 201 58.75 -30.89 -29.76
CA PRO A 201 60.16 -30.56 -30.06
C PRO A 201 60.41 -29.58 -31.22
#